data_AF-A0A7S1ENZ5-F1
#
_entry.id   AF-A0A7S1ENZ5-F1
#
_cell.length_a   1.000
_cell.length_b   1.000
_cell.length_c   1.000
_cell.angle_alpha   90.00
_cell.angle_beta   90.00
_cell.angle_gamma   90.00
#
_symmetry.space_group_name_H-M   'P 1'
#
loop_
_entity.id
_entity.type
_entity.pdbx_description
1 polymer ?
#
loop_
_entity_poly.entity_id
_entity_poly.type
_entity_poly.pdbx_seq_one_letter_code
_entity_poly.pdbx_strand_id
1 'polypeptide(L)'
;ADVRAGRVVEIWERMCDAKARPNRVTMSALARGLCRGHADVRTTLARLRQGVMLGGDMDAYVLNILLLACVRDAKALRDKRGRRGGEKDGIDERAIVDAALEVWTIGQSYHNAYTLTSVMQVLRGCGQAGKALEIFDSVVWEECDAAKRVAIDASALAIGLSCCAIVNDAKSANKMYNRAKNENLLEELSTPDVNVVLTACSREGNVSLATQLFDAMLEGREPRPDKASLTAGILTRGRA
;
A
#
# COMPACT_ATOMS: atom_id res chain seq x y z
N ALA A 1 1.27 -22.36 21.42
CA ALA A 1 1.18 -20.88 21.46
C ALA A 1 2.59 -20.31 21.61
N ASP A 2 2.95 -19.27 20.84
CA ASP A 2 4.26 -18.62 20.95
C ASP A 2 4.43 -18.05 22.38
N VAL A 3 5.43 -18.54 23.11
CA VAL A 3 5.73 -18.15 24.50
C VAL A 3 5.92 -16.63 24.63
N ARG A 4 6.36 -15.95 23.55
CA ARG A 4 6.49 -14.49 23.55
C ARG A 4 5.14 -13.78 23.46
N ALA A 5 4.23 -14.25 22.62
CA ALA A 5 2.89 -13.70 22.53
C ALA A 5 2.13 -13.84 23.86
N GLY A 6 2.28 -14.98 24.55
CA GLY A 6 1.70 -15.20 25.88
C GLY A 6 2.17 -14.17 26.92
N ARG A 7 3.48 -13.87 26.98
CA ARG A 7 4.02 -12.84 27.91
C ARG A 7 3.54 -11.43 27.57
N VAL A 8 3.42 -11.10 26.28
CA VAL A 8 2.91 -9.78 25.86
C VAL A 8 1.45 -9.62 26.28
N VAL A 9 0.62 -10.67 26.14
CA VAL A 9 -0.78 -10.66 26.60
C VAL A 9 -0.87 -10.51 28.12
N GLU A 10 -0.06 -11.25 28.88
CA GLU A 10 -0.06 -11.16 30.35
C GLU A 10 0.31 -9.74 30.83
N ILE A 11 1.34 -9.13 30.24
CA ILE A 11 1.74 -7.75 30.58
C ILE A 11 0.61 -6.77 30.21
N TRP A 12 -0.02 -6.96 29.05
CA TRP A 12 -1.13 -6.13 28.61
C TRP A 12 -2.32 -6.20 29.57
N GLU A 13 -2.72 -7.39 30.00
CA GLU A 13 -3.81 -7.60 30.95
C GLU A 13 -3.54 -6.89 32.28
N ARG A 14 -2.32 -7.02 32.83
CA ARG A 14 -1.92 -6.29 34.04
C ARG A 14 -1.97 -4.77 33.87
N MET A 15 -1.59 -4.26 32.69
CA MET A 15 -1.69 -2.83 32.40
C MET A 15 -3.15 -2.35 32.34
N CYS A 16 -4.04 -3.15 31.76
CA CYS A 16 -5.47 -2.89 31.72
C CYS A 16 -6.07 -2.88 33.13
N ASP A 17 -5.73 -3.86 33.97
CA ASP A 17 -6.19 -3.95 35.36
C ASP A 17 -5.74 -2.75 36.19
N ALA A 18 -4.49 -2.31 35.97
CA ALA A 18 -3.94 -1.11 36.59
C ALA A 18 -4.50 0.21 36.00
N LYS A 19 -5.38 0.15 34.99
CA LYS A 19 -5.92 1.31 34.26
C LYS A 19 -4.82 2.24 33.74
N ALA A 20 -3.69 1.66 33.36
CA ALA A 20 -2.58 2.42 32.77
C ALA A 20 -3.02 3.02 31.44
N ARG A 21 -2.58 4.25 31.15
CA ARG A 21 -2.82 4.91 29.86
C ARG A 21 -1.66 4.61 28.91
N PRO A 22 -1.83 3.72 27.91
CA PRO A 22 -0.73 3.35 27.04
C PRO A 22 -0.45 4.49 26.04
N ASN A 23 0.79 4.96 26.00
CA ASN A 23 1.20 5.94 24.98
C ASN A 23 1.52 5.24 23.65
N ARG A 24 1.84 6.03 22.61
CA ARG A 24 2.18 5.52 21.26
C ARG A 24 3.29 4.48 21.26
N VAL A 25 4.31 4.65 22.11
CA VAL A 25 5.43 3.70 22.21
C VAL A 25 4.91 2.35 22.72
N THR A 26 4.12 2.35 23.79
CA THR A 26 3.48 1.13 24.32
C THR A 26 2.58 0.47 23.27
N MET A 27 1.75 1.25 22.58
CA MET A 27 0.83 0.74 21.55
C MET A 27 1.60 0.10 20.38
N SER A 28 2.69 0.73 19.94
CA SER A 28 3.55 0.17 18.89
C SER A 28 4.28 -1.10 19.33
N ALA A 29 4.72 -1.17 20.59
CA ALA A 29 5.37 -2.35 21.15
C ALA A 29 4.39 -3.53 21.26
N LEU A 30 3.15 -3.25 21.69
CA LEU A 30 2.06 -4.23 21.73
C LEU A 30 1.78 -4.78 20.33
N ALA A 31 1.61 -3.88 19.34
CA ALA A 31 1.38 -4.26 17.95
C ALA A 31 2.49 -5.18 17.40
N ARG A 32 3.77 -4.83 17.60
CA ARG A 32 4.91 -5.66 17.17
C ARG A 32 5.00 -6.99 17.91
N GLY A 33 4.64 -6.99 19.19
CA GLY A 33 4.70 -8.17 20.04
C GLY A 33 3.65 -9.20 19.68
N LEU A 34 2.46 -8.74 19.29
CA LEU A 34 1.29 -9.58 19.01
C LEU A 34 1.09 -9.91 17.53
N CYS A 35 1.46 -9.02 16.60
CA CYS A 35 1.19 -9.20 15.18
C CYS A 35 2.41 -9.72 14.42
N ARG A 36 2.45 -11.02 14.11
CA ARG A 36 3.52 -11.63 13.29
C ARG A 36 3.12 -11.75 11.83
N GLY A 37 1.86 -12.10 11.58
CA GLY A 37 1.26 -12.20 10.25
C GLY A 37 -0.19 -11.74 10.23
N HIS A 38 -0.85 -11.90 9.08
CA HIS A 38 -2.24 -11.49 8.87
C HIS A 38 -3.23 -12.16 9.85
N ALA A 39 -2.97 -13.40 10.27
CA ALA A 39 -3.82 -14.14 11.22
C ALA A 39 -3.91 -13.48 12.60
N ASP A 40 -2.89 -12.69 12.98
CA ASP A 40 -2.83 -12.02 14.28
C ASP A 40 -3.46 -10.62 14.27
N VAL A 41 -3.79 -10.09 13.09
CA VAL A 41 -4.25 -8.70 12.90
C VAL A 41 -5.50 -8.43 13.72
N ARG A 42 -6.52 -9.29 13.60
CA ARG A 42 -7.81 -9.08 14.26
C ARG A 42 -7.69 -9.08 15.79
N THR A 43 -6.95 -10.03 16.33
CA THR A 43 -6.72 -10.15 17.79
C THR A 43 -5.83 -9.03 18.32
N THR A 44 -4.91 -8.51 17.52
CA THR A 44 -4.08 -7.34 17.84
C THR A 44 -4.89 -6.05 17.79
N LEU A 45 -5.70 -5.83 16.74
CA LEU A 45 -6.59 -4.66 16.62
C LEU A 45 -7.57 -4.55 17.78
N ALA A 46 -8.14 -5.67 18.23
CA ALA A 46 -9.05 -5.68 19.38
C ALA A 46 -8.36 -5.14 20.65
N ARG A 47 -7.10 -5.51 20.88
CA ARG A 47 -6.32 -5.03 22.04
C ARG A 47 -5.89 -3.58 21.87
N LEU A 48 -5.52 -3.16 20.66
CA LEU A 48 -5.23 -1.75 20.38
C LEU A 48 -6.47 -0.86 20.61
N ARG A 49 -7.66 -1.33 20.23
CA ARG A 49 -8.92 -0.64 20.54
C ARG A 49 -9.16 -0.54 22.04
N GLN A 50 -8.91 -1.61 22.79
CA GLN A 50 -8.96 -1.58 24.25
C GLN A 50 -8.00 -0.52 24.82
N GLY A 51 -6.79 -0.41 24.28
CA GLY A 51 -5.83 0.61 24.68
C GLY A 51 -6.32 2.04 24.47
N VAL A 52 -6.98 2.30 23.33
CA VAL A 52 -7.61 3.61 23.08
C VAL A 52 -8.76 3.87 24.04
N MET A 53 -9.60 2.87 24.37
CA MET A 53 -10.67 3.01 25.36
C MET A 53 -10.15 3.33 26.76
N LEU A 54 -8.91 2.91 27.09
CA LEU A 54 -8.22 3.28 28.34
C LEU A 54 -7.60 4.69 28.30
N GLY A 55 -7.82 5.46 27.23
CA GLY A 55 -7.26 6.80 27.03
C GLY A 55 -5.84 6.77 26.47
N GLY A 56 -5.47 5.70 25.77
CA GLY A 56 -4.19 5.58 25.08
C GLY A 56 -4.18 6.18 23.68
N ASP A 57 -2.97 6.46 23.19
CA ASP A 57 -2.76 7.13 21.90
C ASP A 57 -2.44 6.15 20.78
N MET A 58 -3.26 6.14 19.73
CA MET A 58 -3.02 5.42 18.47
C MET A 58 -2.64 6.39 17.36
N ASP A 59 -1.80 5.95 16.42
CA ASP A 59 -1.47 6.72 15.22
C ASP A 59 -1.22 5.79 14.01
N ALA A 60 -0.95 6.42 12.86
CA ALA A 60 -0.64 5.72 11.61
C ALA A 60 0.48 4.69 11.76
N TYR A 61 1.47 4.97 12.60
CA TYR A 61 2.64 4.12 12.78
C TYR A 61 2.25 2.77 13.39
N VAL A 62 1.38 2.80 14.40
CA VAL A 62 0.84 1.59 15.04
C VAL A 62 0.10 0.74 14.01
N LEU A 63 -0.79 1.34 13.20
CA LEU A 63 -1.53 0.61 12.17
C LEU A 63 -0.62 0.06 11.06
N ASN A 64 0.42 0.81 10.69
CA ASN A 64 1.35 0.39 9.66
C ASN A 64 2.13 -0.86 10.07
N ILE A 65 2.37 -1.10 11.36
CA ILE A 65 2.98 -2.36 11.84
C ILE A 65 2.15 -3.58 11.43
N LEU A 66 0.82 -3.49 11.54
CA LEU A 66 -0.10 -4.57 11.18
C LEU A 66 -0.16 -4.73 9.66
N LEU A 67 -0.28 -3.63 8.91
CA LEU A 67 -0.27 -3.66 7.44
C LEU A 67 1.04 -4.23 6.89
N LEU A 68 2.19 -3.90 7.49
CA LEU A 68 3.48 -4.47 7.09
C LEU A 68 3.55 -5.98 7.36
N ALA A 69 2.82 -6.52 8.34
CA ALA A 69 2.69 -7.97 8.50
C ALA A 69 1.93 -8.58 7.32
N CYS A 70 0.80 -7.98 6.93
CA CYS A 70 0.07 -8.38 5.73
C CYS A 70 0.91 -8.25 4.44
N VAL A 71 1.71 -7.19 4.29
CA VAL A 71 2.59 -7.00 3.12
C VAL A 71 3.61 -8.13 3.01
N ARG A 72 4.22 -8.54 4.13
CA ARG A 72 5.17 -9.67 4.14
C ARG A 72 4.50 -10.97 3.72
N ASP A 73 3.30 -11.24 4.23
CA ASP A 73 2.55 -12.45 3.90
C ASP A 73 2.10 -12.46 2.43
N ALA A 74 1.58 -11.34 1.91
CA ALA A 74 1.22 -11.18 0.50
C ALA A 74 2.43 -11.40 -0.43
N LYS A 75 3.60 -10.85 -0.05
CA LYS A 75 4.84 -11.07 -0.80
C LYS A 75 5.27 -12.54 -0.77
N ALA A 76 5.24 -13.19 0.39
CA ALA A 76 5.61 -14.59 0.53
C ALA A 76 4.68 -15.50 -0.30
N LEU A 77 3.38 -15.20 -0.31
CA LEU A 77 2.38 -15.91 -1.13
C LEU A 77 2.69 -15.77 -2.63
N ARG A 78 2.96 -14.54 -3.08
CA ARG A 78 3.33 -14.26 -4.47
C ARG A 78 4.62 -14.98 -4.88
N ASP A 79 5.63 -14.98 -4.02
CA ASP A 79 6.92 -15.62 -4.28
C ASP A 79 6.79 -17.16 -4.36
N LYS A 80 5.90 -17.76 -3.55
CA LYS A 80 5.55 -19.19 -3.65
C LYS A 80 4.90 -19.53 -4.99
N ARG A 81 3.95 -18.70 -5.44
CA ARG A 81 3.28 -18.87 -6.75
C ARG A 81 4.24 -18.80 -7.93
N GLY A 82 5.26 -17.94 -7.86
CA GLY A 82 6.28 -17.86 -8.91
C GLY A 82 7.17 -19.11 -9.01
N ARG A 83 7.25 -19.92 -7.95
CA ARG A 83 8.12 -21.10 -7.87
C ARG A 83 7.38 -22.43 -8.12
N ARG A 84 6.10 -22.51 -7.79
CA ARG A 84 5.25 -23.69 -8.03
C ARG A 84 4.18 -23.32 -9.05
N GLY A 85 4.23 -23.94 -10.23
CA GLY A 85 3.24 -23.77 -11.30
C GLY A 85 1.85 -24.32 -10.97
N GLY A 86 1.20 -23.77 -9.94
CA GLY A 86 -0.20 -24.06 -9.57
C GLY A 86 -0.37 -24.80 -8.25
N GLU A 87 -0.98 -24.14 -7.27
CA GLU A 87 -2.27 -24.51 -6.67
C GLU A 87 -2.80 -23.24 -5.99
N LYS A 88 -4.11 -22.95 -6.08
CA LYS A 88 -4.69 -21.70 -5.59
C LYS A 88 -4.80 -21.73 -4.07
N ASP A 89 -3.84 -21.10 -3.40
CA ASP A 89 -3.89 -20.68 -1.99
C ASP A 89 -4.95 -19.55 -1.77
N GLY A 90 -6.14 -19.66 -2.39
CA GLY A 90 -7.15 -18.61 -2.40
C GLY A 90 -7.73 -18.28 -1.02
N ILE A 91 -7.61 -19.21 -0.06
CA ILE A 91 -8.01 -19.01 1.34
C ILE A 91 -7.04 -18.04 2.04
N ASP A 92 -5.72 -18.26 1.89
CA ASP A 92 -4.70 -17.39 2.47
C ASP A 92 -4.73 -16.00 1.83
N GLU A 93 -4.94 -15.92 0.51
CA GLU A 93 -5.07 -14.64 -0.20
C GLU A 93 -6.23 -13.80 0.34
N ARG A 94 -7.41 -14.42 0.47
CA ARG A 94 -8.60 -13.75 1.00
C ARG A 94 -8.41 -13.34 2.46
N ALA A 95 -7.82 -14.20 3.28
CA ALA A 95 -7.56 -13.90 4.69
C ALA A 95 -6.59 -12.71 4.86
N ILE A 96 -5.55 -12.62 4.02
CA ILE A 96 -4.62 -11.48 4.02
C ILE A 96 -5.33 -10.19 3.62
N VAL A 97 -6.17 -10.24 2.57
CA VAL A 97 -6.96 -9.10 2.10
C VAL A 97 -7.94 -8.63 3.16
N ASP A 98 -8.71 -9.55 3.76
CA ASP A 98 -9.70 -9.25 4.79
C ASP A 98 -9.03 -8.61 6.02
N ALA A 99 -7.87 -9.13 6.44
CA ALA A 99 -7.09 -8.54 7.53
C ALA A 99 -6.62 -7.11 7.22
N ALA A 100 -6.10 -6.86 6.01
CA ALA A 100 -5.63 -5.53 5.64
C ALA A 100 -6.79 -4.51 5.52
N LEU A 101 -7.94 -4.93 4.98
CA LEU A 101 -9.15 -4.12 4.91
C LEU A 101 -9.76 -3.87 6.29
N GLU A 102 -9.65 -4.81 7.22
CA GLU A 102 -10.06 -4.62 8.61
C GLU A 102 -9.20 -3.52 9.25
N VAL A 103 -7.87 -3.54 9.08
CA VAL A 103 -7.00 -2.45 9.57
C VAL A 103 -7.41 -1.10 8.93
N TRP A 104 -7.66 -1.08 7.62
CA TRP A 104 -8.03 0.13 6.89
C TRP A 104 -9.38 0.73 7.35
N THR A 105 -10.37 -0.13 7.54
CA THR A 105 -11.72 0.30 7.94
C THR A 105 -11.73 0.79 9.38
N ILE A 106 -11.03 0.07 10.26
CA ILE A 106 -10.97 0.38 11.69
C ILE A 106 -10.11 1.62 11.96
N GLY A 107 -9.09 1.84 11.15
CA GLY A 107 -8.08 2.87 11.31
C GLY A 107 -8.41 4.20 10.65
N GLN A 108 -9.64 4.41 10.18
CA GLN A 108 -10.03 5.49 9.26
C GLN A 108 -9.47 6.89 9.60
N SER A 109 -9.44 7.28 10.88
CA SER A 109 -8.96 8.59 11.33
C SER A 109 -7.44 8.69 11.57
N TYR A 110 -6.71 7.58 11.39
CA TYR A 110 -5.28 7.49 11.66
C TYR A 110 -4.44 7.29 10.39
N HIS A 111 -5.07 7.12 9.22
CA HIS A 111 -4.34 6.78 8.00
C HIS A 111 -3.56 7.95 7.41
N ASN A 112 -2.41 7.62 6.85
CA ASN A 112 -1.54 8.51 6.08
C ASN A 112 -0.97 7.78 4.85
N ALA A 113 -0.11 8.47 4.08
CA ALA A 113 0.55 7.94 2.89
C ALA A 113 1.18 6.56 3.08
N TYR A 114 1.83 6.29 4.22
CA TYR A 114 2.49 5.00 4.48
C TYR A 114 1.48 3.86 4.65
N THR A 115 0.39 4.11 5.38
CA THR A 115 -0.66 3.11 5.55
C THR A 115 -1.43 2.88 4.24
N LEU A 116 -1.66 3.92 3.44
CA LEU A 116 -2.28 3.82 2.11
C LEU A 116 -1.40 2.99 1.17
N THR A 117 -0.11 3.33 1.09
CA THR A 117 0.90 2.56 0.36
C THR A 117 0.85 1.08 0.77
N SER A 118 0.89 0.78 2.07
CA SER A 118 0.93 -0.60 2.57
C SER A 118 -0.34 -1.38 2.26
N VAL A 119 -1.55 -0.81 2.47
CA VAL A 119 -2.80 -1.52 2.15
C VAL A 119 -2.90 -1.79 0.65
N MET A 120 -2.51 -0.83 -0.21
CA MET A 120 -2.52 -1.01 -1.66
C MET A 120 -1.50 -2.05 -2.11
N GLN A 121 -0.32 -2.13 -1.47
CA GLN A 121 0.65 -3.20 -1.75
C GLN A 121 0.09 -4.58 -1.45
N VAL A 122 -0.63 -4.74 -0.33
CA VAL A 122 -1.30 -5.99 0.03
C VAL A 122 -2.33 -6.35 -1.04
N LEU A 123 -3.26 -5.45 -1.31
CA LEU A 123 -4.34 -5.67 -2.27
C LEU A 123 -3.81 -6.01 -3.66
N ARG A 124 -2.85 -5.23 -4.17
CA ARG A 124 -2.20 -5.51 -5.46
C ARG A 124 -1.45 -6.84 -5.47
N GLY A 125 -0.74 -7.16 -4.38
CA GLY A 125 0.00 -8.43 -4.22
C GLY A 125 -0.92 -9.65 -4.27
N CYS A 126 -2.13 -9.50 -3.72
CA CYS A 126 -3.21 -10.47 -3.70
C CYS A 126 -4.18 -10.33 -4.90
N GLY A 127 -3.76 -9.73 -6.01
CA GLY A 127 -4.57 -9.64 -7.23
C GLY A 127 -5.82 -8.74 -7.16
N GLN A 128 -6.04 -8.02 -6.06
CA GLN A 128 -7.16 -7.09 -5.84
C GLN A 128 -6.78 -5.64 -6.22
N ALA A 129 -6.14 -5.46 -7.38
CA ALA A 129 -5.69 -4.13 -7.84
C ALA A 129 -6.86 -3.15 -8.04
N GLY A 130 -8.05 -3.63 -8.43
CA GLY A 130 -9.28 -2.82 -8.53
C GLY A 130 -9.65 -2.17 -7.21
N LYS A 131 -9.76 -2.96 -6.13
CA LYS A 131 -10.04 -2.45 -4.78
C LYS A 131 -8.96 -1.50 -4.28
N ALA A 132 -7.70 -1.75 -4.62
CA ALA A 132 -6.60 -0.85 -4.26
C ALA A 132 -6.78 0.52 -4.91
N LEU A 133 -7.22 0.55 -6.18
CA LEU A 133 -7.50 1.78 -6.91
C LEU A 133 -8.75 2.49 -6.37
N GLU A 134 -9.83 1.77 -6.08
CA GLU A 134 -11.03 2.32 -5.42
C GLU A 134 -10.68 3.03 -4.10
N ILE A 135 -9.86 2.38 -3.25
CA ILE A 135 -9.40 2.99 -2.00
C ILE A 135 -8.59 4.27 -2.27
N PHE A 136 -7.66 4.24 -3.23
CA PHE A 136 -6.86 5.41 -3.58
C PHE A 136 -7.74 6.56 -4.06
N ASP A 137 -8.65 6.31 -5.00
CA ASP A 137 -9.54 7.33 -5.56
C ASP A 137 -10.42 7.94 -4.47
N SER A 138 -10.97 7.12 -3.58
CA SER A 138 -11.87 7.57 -2.50
C SER A 138 -11.23 8.51 -1.48
N VAL A 139 -9.91 8.44 -1.27
CA VAL A 139 -9.20 9.28 -0.28
C VAL A 139 -8.39 10.41 -0.89
N VAL A 140 -8.14 10.36 -2.21
CA VAL A 140 -7.34 11.34 -2.94
C VAL A 140 -8.20 12.29 -3.78
N TRP A 141 -9.14 11.74 -4.55
CA TRP A 141 -9.85 12.48 -5.59
C TRP A 141 -11.35 12.63 -5.38
N GLU A 142 -12.00 11.64 -4.79
CA GLU A 142 -13.43 11.76 -4.49
C GLU A 142 -13.66 12.80 -3.38
N GLU A 143 -14.81 13.45 -3.44
CA GLU A 143 -15.28 14.26 -2.33
C GLU A 143 -15.55 13.34 -1.14
N CYS A 144 -14.67 13.41 -0.15
CA CYS A 144 -14.79 12.68 1.10
C CYS A 144 -14.63 13.62 2.30
N ASP A 145 -15.11 13.16 3.45
CA ASP A 145 -14.92 13.87 4.72
C ASP A 145 -13.43 14.20 4.91
N ALA A 146 -13.12 15.39 5.44
CA ALA A 146 -11.73 15.79 5.70
C ALA A 146 -10.96 14.76 6.56
N ALA A 147 -11.67 14.03 7.42
CA ALA A 147 -11.12 12.95 8.25
C ALA A 147 -10.73 11.67 7.46
N LYS A 148 -11.23 11.51 6.23
CA LYS A 148 -10.92 10.38 5.32
C LYS A 148 -9.86 10.74 4.29
N ARG A 149 -9.61 12.04 4.06
CA ARG A 149 -8.55 12.48 3.15
C ARG A 149 -7.20 12.04 3.68
N VAL A 150 -6.42 11.45 2.79
CA VAL A 150 -5.05 11.02 3.07
C VAL A 150 -4.11 11.84 2.20
N ALA A 151 -3.21 12.60 2.84
CA ALA A 151 -2.08 13.19 2.13
C ALA A 151 -1.24 12.04 1.52
N ILE A 152 -0.92 12.16 0.23
CA ILE A 152 -0.14 11.16 -0.49
C ILE A 152 1.33 11.55 -0.57
N ASP A 153 2.18 10.56 -0.81
CA ASP A 153 3.58 10.75 -1.18
C ASP A 153 3.83 10.11 -2.56
N ALA A 154 5.07 10.23 -3.06
CA ALA A 154 5.47 9.62 -4.33
C ALA A 154 5.28 8.09 -4.34
N SER A 155 5.41 7.41 -3.20
CA SER A 155 5.23 5.95 -3.13
C SER A 155 3.75 5.56 -3.29
N ALA A 156 2.85 6.29 -2.64
CA ALA A 156 1.41 6.08 -2.77
C ALA A 156 0.95 6.33 -4.21
N LEU A 157 1.40 7.42 -4.84
CA LEU A 157 1.07 7.74 -6.22
C LEU A 157 1.57 6.67 -7.20
N ALA A 158 2.84 6.25 -7.10
CA ALA A 158 3.40 5.23 -7.97
C ALA A 158 2.64 3.89 -7.88
N ILE A 159 2.16 3.51 -6.69
CA ILE A 159 1.34 2.31 -6.53
C ILE A 159 -0.05 2.52 -7.11
N GLY A 160 -0.67 3.69 -6.91
CA GLY A 160 -1.95 4.04 -7.54
C GLY A 160 -1.88 3.95 -9.06
N LEU A 161 -0.89 4.59 -9.67
CA LEU A 161 -0.62 4.51 -11.12
C LEU A 161 -0.43 3.07 -11.58
N SER A 162 0.29 2.27 -10.79
CA SER A 162 0.52 0.86 -11.10
C SER A 162 -0.78 0.04 -11.02
N CYS A 163 -1.65 0.32 -10.06
CA CYS A 163 -2.97 -0.32 -9.96
C CYS A 163 -3.85 0.10 -11.13
N CYS A 164 -3.87 1.38 -11.50
CA CYS A 164 -4.62 1.88 -12.66
C CYS A 164 -4.16 1.23 -13.96
N ALA A 165 -2.85 1.09 -14.17
CA ALA A 165 -2.31 0.37 -15.32
C ALA A 165 -2.67 -1.12 -15.35
N ILE A 166 -2.78 -1.78 -14.19
CA ILE A 166 -3.15 -3.20 -14.10
C ILE A 166 -4.65 -3.41 -14.38
N VAL A 167 -5.49 -2.51 -13.88
CA VAL A 167 -6.96 -2.61 -13.96
C VAL A 167 -7.48 -2.15 -15.31
N ASN A 168 -6.91 -1.06 -15.83
CA ASN A 168 -7.32 -0.42 -17.07
C ASN A 168 -6.25 -0.65 -18.13
N ASP A 169 -5.45 0.37 -18.42
CA ASP A 169 -4.38 0.35 -19.42
C ASP A 169 -3.34 1.45 -19.16
N ALA A 170 -2.25 1.44 -19.92
CA ALA A 170 -1.19 2.44 -19.83
C ALA A 170 -1.69 3.86 -20.14
N LYS A 171 -2.71 4.01 -21.00
CA LYS A 171 -3.29 5.32 -21.35
C LYS A 171 -4.03 5.92 -20.16
N SER A 172 -4.76 5.12 -19.41
CA SER A 172 -5.50 5.51 -18.22
C SER A 172 -4.55 5.85 -17.07
N ALA A 173 -3.49 5.06 -16.89
CA ALA A 173 -2.40 5.40 -15.97
C ALA A 173 -1.73 6.74 -16.34
N ASN A 174 -1.51 7.01 -17.63
CA ASN A 174 -0.99 8.31 -18.07
C ASN A 174 -1.98 9.47 -17.81
N LYS A 175 -3.29 9.26 -18.01
CA LYS A 175 -4.30 10.27 -17.65
C LYS A 175 -4.28 10.57 -16.17
N MET A 176 -4.18 9.52 -15.34
CA MET A 176 -4.07 9.63 -13.89
C MET A 176 -2.80 10.39 -13.47
N TYR A 177 -1.65 10.11 -14.10
CA TYR A 177 -0.39 10.84 -13.90
C TYR A 177 -0.54 12.34 -14.22
N ASN A 178 -1.12 12.66 -15.38
CA ASN A 178 -1.34 14.05 -15.79
C ASN A 178 -2.34 14.77 -14.88
N ARG A 179 -3.37 14.07 -14.38
CA ARG A 179 -4.28 14.62 -13.38
C ARG A 179 -3.53 14.99 -12.09
N ALA A 180 -2.68 14.09 -11.58
CA ALA A 180 -1.86 14.35 -10.41
C ALA A 180 -0.92 15.56 -10.60
N LYS A 181 -0.35 15.71 -11.80
CA LYS A 181 0.46 16.87 -12.21
C LYS A 181 -0.35 18.16 -12.20
N ASN A 182 -1.51 18.17 -12.85
CA ASN A 182 -2.34 19.36 -13.02
C ASN A 182 -2.97 19.84 -11.71
N GLU A 183 -3.32 18.91 -10.82
CA GLU A 183 -3.89 19.21 -9.50
C GLU A 183 -2.80 19.48 -8.43
N ASN A 184 -1.52 19.43 -8.79
CA ASN A 184 -0.37 19.60 -7.89
C ASN A 184 -0.48 18.73 -6.62
N LEU A 185 -0.80 17.45 -6.78
CA LEU A 185 -0.96 16.53 -5.64
C LEU A 185 0.34 16.32 -4.85
N LEU A 186 1.49 16.54 -5.49
CA LEU A 186 2.83 16.51 -4.92
C LEU A 186 3.59 17.74 -5.40
N GLU A 187 4.55 18.23 -4.60
CA GLU A 187 5.43 19.34 -4.98
C GLU A 187 6.21 19.04 -6.26
N GLU A 188 6.73 17.81 -6.37
CA GLU A 188 7.43 17.31 -7.55
C GLU A 188 7.03 15.86 -7.82
N LEU A 189 6.72 15.56 -9.08
CA LEU A 189 6.56 14.18 -9.54
C LEU A 189 7.93 13.55 -9.75
N SER A 190 8.03 12.27 -9.44
CA SER A 190 9.29 11.56 -9.39
C SER A 190 9.49 10.67 -10.63
N THR A 191 10.75 10.35 -10.97
CA THR A 191 11.07 9.39 -12.04
C THR A 191 10.33 8.04 -11.89
N PRO A 192 10.17 7.48 -10.67
CA PRO A 192 9.31 6.32 -10.44
C PRO A 192 7.87 6.44 -10.98
N ASP A 193 7.23 7.61 -10.90
CA ASP A 193 5.84 7.80 -11.33
C ASP A 193 5.72 7.64 -12.85
N VAL A 194 6.64 8.24 -13.62
CA VAL A 194 6.70 8.09 -15.08
C VAL A 194 7.11 6.66 -15.47
N ASN A 195 8.04 6.06 -14.73
CA ASN A 195 8.51 4.70 -14.98
C ASN A 195 7.40 3.65 -14.85
N VAL A 196 6.42 3.88 -13.97
CA VAL A 196 5.24 3.01 -13.87
C VAL A 196 4.45 3.01 -15.18
N VAL A 197 4.21 4.19 -15.77
CA VAL A 197 3.48 4.33 -17.04
C VAL A 197 4.30 3.76 -18.21
N LEU A 198 5.61 4.02 -18.27
CA LEU A 198 6.50 3.44 -19.28
C LEU A 198 6.53 1.90 -19.21
N THR A 199 6.57 1.34 -18.01
CA THR A 199 6.53 -0.11 -17.80
C THR A 199 5.20 -0.69 -18.29
N ALA A 200 4.08 -0.01 -18.03
CA ALA A 200 2.77 -0.41 -18.56
C ALA A 200 2.76 -0.39 -20.09
N CYS A 201 3.28 0.67 -20.71
CA CYS A 201 3.41 0.76 -22.16
C CYS A 201 4.24 -0.39 -22.74
N SER A 202 5.35 -0.77 -22.09
CA SER A 202 6.19 -1.89 -22.52
C SER A 202 5.48 -3.24 -22.47
N ARG A 203 4.63 -3.45 -21.45
CA ARG A 203 3.85 -4.67 -21.28
C ARG A 203 2.74 -4.77 -22.34
N GLU A 204 2.12 -3.65 -22.68
CA GLU A 204 1.01 -3.55 -23.63
C GLU A 204 1.45 -3.37 -25.09
N GLY A 205 2.74 -3.07 -25.33
CA GLY A 205 3.24 -2.74 -26.68
C GLY A 205 2.82 -1.34 -27.17
N ASN A 206 2.52 -0.40 -26.26
CA ASN A 206 2.12 0.96 -26.62
C ASN A 206 3.35 1.84 -26.91
N VAL A 207 3.95 1.63 -28.09
CA VAL A 207 5.18 2.30 -28.55
C VAL A 207 5.02 3.82 -28.65
N SER A 208 3.86 4.28 -29.09
CA SER A 208 3.58 5.71 -29.29
C SER A 208 3.64 6.48 -27.97
N LEU A 209 2.89 6.02 -26.96
CA LEU A 209 2.89 6.66 -25.64
C LEU A 209 4.25 6.54 -24.95
N ALA A 210 4.91 5.37 -25.05
CA ALA A 210 6.23 5.18 -24.47
C ALA A 210 7.27 6.16 -25.05
N THR A 211 7.23 6.37 -26.38
CA THR A 211 8.15 7.29 -27.06
C THR A 211 7.85 8.73 -26.66
N GLN A 212 6.58 9.15 -26.66
CA GLN A 212 6.20 10.51 -26.23
C GLN A 212 6.65 10.83 -24.80
N LEU A 213 6.45 9.90 -23.86
CA LEU A 213 6.88 10.08 -22.48
C LEU A 213 8.41 10.13 -22.36
N PHE A 214 9.11 9.22 -23.04
CA PHE A 214 10.57 9.17 -22.98
C PHE A 214 11.21 10.41 -23.60
N ASP A 215 10.70 10.90 -24.73
CA ASP A 215 11.16 12.14 -25.36
C ASP A 215 10.89 13.35 -24.44
N ALA A 216 9.73 13.40 -23.79
CA ALA A 216 9.43 14.45 -22.80
C ALA A 216 10.40 14.43 -21.59
N MET A 217 10.87 13.26 -21.15
CA MET A 217 11.92 13.15 -20.12
C MET A 217 13.27 13.66 -20.61
N LEU A 218 13.63 13.41 -21.88
CA LEU A 218 14.89 13.90 -22.48
C LEU A 218 14.88 15.42 -22.68
N GLU A 219 13.73 15.99 -23.03
CA GLU A 219 13.52 17.42 -23.21
C GLU A 219 13.37 18.19 -21.88
N GLY A 220 13.36 17.49 -20.74
CA GLY A 220 13.23 18.10 -19.41
C GLY A 220 11.80 18.56 -19.07
N ARG A 221 10.79 18.10 -19.82
CA ARG A 221 9.35 18.34 -19.52
C ARG A 221 8.80 17.36 -18.48
N GLU A 222 9.51 16.26 -18.25
CA GLU A 222 9.26 15.25 -17.23
C GLU A 222 10.55 14.97 -16.43
N PRO A 223 10.47 14.31 -15.24
CA PRO A 223 11.64 13.93 -14.47
C PRO A 223 12.68 13.19 -15.30
N ARG A 224 13.97 13.39 -14.98
CA ARG A 224 15.08 12.83 -15.77
C ARG A 224 14.99 11.29 -15.82
N PRO A 225 15.33 10.68 -16.97
CA PRO A 225 15.29 9.24 -17.12
C PRO A 225 16.39 8.57 -16.28
N ASP A 226 16.05 7.41 -15.74
CA ASP A 226 16.99 6.53 -15.04
C ASP A 226 17.17 5.20 -15.79
N LYS A 227 17.87 4.25 -15.15
CA LYS A 227 18.11 2.92 -15.72
C LYS A 227 16.81 2.17 -16.04
N ALA A 228 15.75 2.37 -15.23
CA ALA A 228 14.47 1.72 -15.45
C ALA A 228 13.71 2.37 -16.62
N SER A 229 13.78 3.70 -16.77
CA SER A 229 13.22 4.42 -17.93
C SER A 229 13.80 3.90 -19.24
N LEU A 230 15.13 3.76 -19.29
CA LEU A 230 15.86 3.24 -20.46
C LEU A 230 15.45 1.80 -20.79
N THR A 231 15.37 0.95 -19.77
CA THR A 231 14.98 -0.45 -19.93
C THR A 231 13.57 -0.57 -20.51
N ALA A 232 12.61 0.20 -19.98
CA ALA A 232 11.24 0.21 -20.49
C ALA A 232 11.16 0.73 -21.94
N GLY A 233 11.91 1.80 -22.26
CA GLY A 233 12.00 2.34 -23.62
C GLY A 233 12.52 1.32 -24.64
N ILE A 234 13.63 0.63 -24.32
CA ILE A 234 14.21 -0.41 -25.17
C ILE A 234 13.23 -1.58 -25.34
N LEU A 235 12.66 -2.09 -24.25
CA LEU A 235 11.75 -3.24 -24.29
C LEU A 235 10.48 -2.95 -25.09
N THR A 236 9.95 -1.73 -25.03
CA THR A 236 8.76 -1.35 -25.80
C THR A 236 9.08 -1.34 -27.31
N ARG A 237 10.24 -0.81 -27.70
CA ARG A 237 10.66 -0.73 -29.12
C ARG A 237 11.10 -2.07 -29.70
N GLY A 238 11.69 -2.95 -28.90
CA GLY A 238 12.07 -4.30 -29.35
C GLY A 238 10.91 -5.28 -29.49
N ARG A 239 9.71 -4.90 -29.04
CA ARG A 239 8.46 -5.68 -29.18
C ARG A 239 7.56 -5.21 -30.32
N ALA A 240 7.92 -4.10 -30.97
CA ALA A 240 7.24 -3.54 -32.14
C ALA A 240 7.67 -4.28 -33.41
#